data_AF-A0A0B4X391-F1
#
_entry.id   AF-A0A0B4X391-F1
#
_cell.length_a   1.000
_cell.length_b   1.000
_cell.length_c   1.000
_cell.angle_alpha   90.00
_cell.angle_beta   90.00
_cell.angle_gamma   90.00
#
_symmetry.space_group_name_H-M   'P 1'
#
loop_
_entity.id
_entity.type
_entity.pdbx_description
1 polymer ?
#
loop_
_entity_poly.entity_id
_entity_poly.type
_entity_poly.pdbx_seq_one_letter_code
_entity_poly.pdbx_strand_id
1 'polypeptide(L)'
;MTPAASFPDRDTVASKFASASEADRSYLALLMENAAQDDSLIAGLYRYLDLAAAAPFLNSLKLENTGMWIGEAAPARLQIRLTEAAKSSQHPAYIAFRTGLNRSGGLERAYPAATV
;
A
#
# COMPACT_ATOMS: atom_id res chain seq x y z
N MET A 1 17.17 -18.06 22.72
CA MET A 1 16.38 -18.15 21.48
C MET A 1 15.43 -16.98 21.47
N THR A 2 15.75 -15.90 20.75
CA THR A 2 14.82 -14.79 20.55
C THR A 2 13.65 -15.32 19.73
N PRO A 3 12.38 -15.19 20.15
CA PRO A 3 11.27 -15.62 19.31
C PRO A 3 11.39 -14.87 17.99
N ALA A 4 11.42 -15.59 16.87
CA ALA A 4 11.29 -14.97 15.56
C ALA A 4 10.00 -14.14 15.61
N ALA A 5 10.11 -12.83 15.40
CA ALA A 5 8.94 -11.97 15.36
C ALA A 5 7.96 -12.57 14.35
N SER A 6 6.74 -12.92 14.79
CA SER A 6 5.73 -13.45 13.89
C SER A 6 5.22 -12.30 13.02
N PHE A 7 5.87 -12.10 11.88
CA PHE A 7 5.41 -11.13 10.91
C PHE A 7 4.08 -11.61 10.31
N PRO A 8 3.11 -10.70 10.12
CA PRO A 8 1.86 -11.09 9.50
C PRO A 8 2.12 -11.57 8.07
N ASP A 9 1.43 -12.64 7.68
CA ASP A 9 1.53 -13.15 6.32
C ASP A 9 0.89 -12.15 5.32
N ARG A 10 1.29 -12.27 4.06
CA ARG A 10 0.86 -11.37 2.99
C ARG A 10 -0.65 -11.42 2.74
N ASP A 11 -1.32 -12.55 2.96
CA ASP A 11 -2.75 -12.71 2.70
C ASP A 11 -3.56 -12.06 3.82
N THR A 12 -3.07 -12.14 5.06
CA THR A 12 -3.56 -11.35 6.20
C THR A 12 -3.49 -9.86 5.88
N VAL A 13 -2.33 -9.34 5.49
CA VAL A 13 -2.18 -7.91 5.13
C VAL A 13 -3.07 -7.52 3.96
N ALA A 14 -3.16 -8.35 2.91
CA ALA A 14 -4.03 -8.10 1.77
C ALA A 14 -5.51 -8.02 2.17
N SER A 15 -5.95 -8.86 3.10
CA SER A 15 -7.33 -8.81 3.63
C SER A 15 -7.63 -7.49 4.34
N LYS A 16 -6.63 -6.89 4.99
CA LYS A 16 -6.75 -5.57 5.66
C LYS A 16 -6.91 -4.45 4.65
N PHE A 17 -6.11 -4.46 3.58
CA PHE A 17 -6.31 -3.56 2.44
C PHE A 17 -7.69 -3.73 1.80
N ALA A 18 -8.13 -4.98 1.63
CA ALA A 18 -9.40 -5.29 1.02
C ALA A 18 -10.59 -4.90 1.89
N SER A 19 -10.52 -4.98 3.22
CA SER A 19 -11.61 -4.53 4.08
C SER A 19 -11.73 -3.00 4.09
N ALA A 20 -10.59 -2.31 4.19
CA ALA A 20 -10.49 -0.85 4.24
C ALA A 20 -11.30 -0.19 5.37
N SER A 21 -11.71 -0.96 6.39
CA SER A 21 -12.34 -0.46 7.61
C SER A 21 -11.39 0.43 8.40
N GLU A 22 -11.93 1.25 9.31
CA GLU A 22 -11.11 2.07 10.20
C GLU A 22 -10.15 1.23 11.04
N ALA A 23 -10.63 0.11 11.61
CA ALA A 23 -9.80 -0.81 12.38
C ALA A 23 -8.66 -1.42 11.56
N ASP A 24 -8.92 -1.78 10.30
CA ASP A 24 -7.90 -2.37 9.42
C ASP A 24 -6.89 -1.31 8.94
N ARG A 25 -7.33 -0.06 8.76
CA ARG A 25 -6.42 1.06 8.50
C ARG A 25 -5.52 1.35 9.70
N SER A 26 -6.06 1.32 10.92
CA SER A 26 -5.26 1.45 12.15
C SER A 26 -4.24 0.31 12.27
N TYR A 27 -4.64 -0.93 11.95
CA TYR A 27 -3.72 -2.06 11.92
C TYR A 27 -2.58 -1.86 10.93
N LEU A 28 -2.88 -1.44 9.70
CA LEU A 28 -1.87 -1.16 8.67
C LEU A 28 -0.98 0.03 9.05
N ALA A 29 -1.51 1.06 9.72
CA ALA A 29 -0.73 2.18 10.24
C ALA A 29 0.29 1.71 11.28
N LEU A 30 -0.13 0.88 12.24
CA LEU A 30 0.79 0.26 13.22
C LEU A 30 1.87 -0.58 12.54
N LEU A 31 1.51 -1.32 11.47
CA LEU A 31 2.48 -2.09 10.69
C LEU A 31 3.57 -1.19 10.08
N MET A 32 3.19 0.01 9.63
CA MET A 32 4.09 1.02 9.08
C MET A 32 4.95 1.72 10.14
N GLU A 33 4.74 1.51 11.44
CA GLU A 33 5.63 2.04 12.48
C GLU A 33 6.94 1.23 12.57
N ASN A 34 6.92 -0.04 12.15
CA ASN A 34 8.07 -0.93 12.25
C ASN A 34 8.67 -1.27 10.88
N ALA A 35 9.87 -0.76 10.62
CA ALA A 35 10.58 -0.99 9.36
C ALA A 35 10.85 -2.48 9.04
N ALA A 36 10.95 -3.35 10.07
CA ALA A 36 11.10 -4.79 9.85
C ALA A 36 9.86 -5.43 9.21
N GLN A 37 8.72 -4.75 9.21
CA GLN A 37 7.46 -5.22 8.64
C GLN A 37 7.17 -4.65 7.25
N ASP A 38 8.01 -3.75 6.74
CA ASP A 38 7.81 -3.09 5.44
C ASP A 38 7.69 -4.12 4.29
N ASP A 39 8.46 -5.22 4.34
CA ASP A 39 8.37 -6.28 3.35
C ASP A 39 7.03 -7.03 3.39
N SER A 40 6.50 -7.26 4.58
CA SER A 40 5.19 -7.91 4.76
C SER A 40 4.07 -7.00 4.28
N LEU A 41 4.17 -5.69 4.56
CA LEU A 41 3.24 -4.67 4.06
C LEU A 41 3.21 -4.66 2.52
N ILE A 42 4.38 -4.57 1.89
CA ILE A 42 4.50 -4.46 0.43
C ILE A 42 4.08 -5.78 -0.25
N ALA A 43 4.43 -6.94 0.30
CA ALA A 43 3.96 -8.23 -0.20
C ALA A 43 2.43 -8.34 -0.11
N GLY A 44 1.81 -7.84 0.96
CA GLY A 44 0.37 -7.78 1.11
C GLY A 44 -0.30 -6.80 0.14
N LEU A 45 0.33 -5.65 -0.14
CA LEU A 45 -0.14 -4.71 -1.15
C LEU A 45 -0.16 -5.34 -2.55
N TYR A 46 0.92 -6.00 -2.96
CA TYR A 46 0.95 -6.74 -4.23
C TYR A 46 -0.17 -7.76 -4.29
N ARG A 47 -0.32 -8.56 -3.22
CA ARG A 47 -1.37 -9.57 -3.14
C ARG A 47 -2.78 -8.97 -3.25
N TYR A 48 -3.03 -7.83 -2.61
CA TYR A 48 -4.29 -7.10 -2.72
C TYR A 48 -4.56 -6.64 -4.17
N LEU A 49 -3.57 -6.06 -4.83
CA LEU A 49 -3.70 -5.58 -6.22
C LEU A 49 -3.88 -6.73 -7.22
N ASP A 50 -3.17 -7.84 -7.03
CA ASP A 50 -3.34 -9.06 -7.83
C ASP A 50 -4.74 -9.65 -7.68
N LEU A 51 -5.26 -9.72 -6.45
CA LEU A 51 -6.62 -10.17 -6.19
C LEU A 51 -7.68 -9.26 -6.82
N ALA A 52 -7.48 -7.94 -6.74
CA ALA A 52 -8.35 -6.98 -7.39
C ALA A 52 -8.27 -7.06 -8.92
N ALA A 53 -7.09 -7.39 -9.47
CA ALA A 53 -6.90 -7.60 -10.90
C ALA A 53 -7.57 -8.88 -11.41
N ALA A 54 -7.57 -9.94 -10.60
CA ALA A 54 -8.22 -11.22 -10.94
C ALA A 54 -9.73 -11.25 -10.66
N ALA A 55 -10.29 -10.22 -10.03
CA ALA A 55 -11.70 -10.15 -9.69
C ALA A 55 -12.59 -9.99 -10.94
N PRO A 56 -13.83 -10.54 -10.95
CA PRO A 56 -14.74 -10.40 -12.09
C PRO A 56 -15.19 -8.96 -12.34
N PHE A 57 -15.14 -8.11 -11.31
CA PHE A 57 -15.48 -6.70 -11.40
C PHE A 57 -14.41 -5.84 -10.72
N LEU A 58 -14.01 -4.77 -11.41
CA LEU A 58 -13.06 -3.81 -10.90
C LEU A 58 -13.74 -2.75 -10.04
N ASN A 59 -13.37 -2.67 -8.76
CA ASN A 59 -13.77 -1.56 -7.89
C ASN A 59 -12.71 -0.45 -7.90
N SER A 60 -12.71 0.36 -8.95
CA SER A 60 -11.71 1.44 -9.15
C SER A 60 -11.74 2.48 -8.04
N LEU A 61 -12.94 2.89 -7.59
CA LEU A 61 -13.10 3.88 -6.52
C LEU A 61 -12.44 3.42 -5.22
N LYS A 62 -12.62 2.15 -4.85
CA LYS A 62 -11.98 1.59 -3.67
C LYS A 62 -10.45 1.58 -3.80
N LEU A 63 -9.93 1.17 -4.95
CA LEU A 63 -8.49 1.14 -5.21
C LEU A 63 -7.87 2.54 -5.19
N GLU A 64 -8.53 3.53 -5.80
CA GLU A 64 -8.14 4.95 -5.73
C GLU A 64 -8.13 5.44 -4.28
N ASN A 65 -9.19 5.18 -3.51
CA ASN A 65 -9.24 5.57 -2.10
C ASN A 65 -8.17 4.87 -1.25
N THR A 66 -7.87 3.60 -1.52
CA THR A 66 -6.77 2.88 -0.85
C THR A 66 -5.43 3.52 -1.19
N GLY A 67 -5.17 3.83 -2.47
CA GLY A 67 -3.95 4.47 -2.92
C GLY A 67 -3.75 5.86 -2.29
N MET A 68 -4.82 6.66 -2.25
CA MET A 68 -4.81 7.97 -1.61
C MET A 68 -4.45 7.85 -0.13
N TRP A 69 -5.18 7.01 0.61
CA TRP A 69 -5.00 6.85 2.04
C TRP A 69 -3.60 6.34 2.39
N ILE A 70 -3.09 5.31 1.72
CA ILE A 70 -1.76 4.78 2.05
C ILE A 70 -0.65 5.77 1.67
N GLY A 71 -0.83 6.53 0.58
CA GLY A 71 0.11 7.59 0.22
C GLY A 71 0.18 8.72 1.25
N GLU A 72 -0.93 9.02 1.92
CA GLU A 72 -0.97 9.98 3.04
C GLU A 72 -0.41 9.40 4.34
N ALA A 73 -0.77 8.16 4.67
CA ALA A 73 -0.45 7.53 5.95
C ALA A 73 0.97 6.95 6.02
N ALA A 74 1.55 6.58 4.87
CA ALA A 74 2.83 5.88 4.86
C ALA A 74 4.03 6.81 5.16
N PRO A 75 4.98 6.35 5.98
CA PRO A 75 6.23 7.07 6.23
C PRO A 75 7.06 7.21 4.96
N ALA A 76 7.91 8.25 4.91
CA ALA A 76 8.72 8.60 3.74
C ALA A 76 9.49 7.41 3.14
N ARG A 77 10.07 6.54 4.00
CA ARG A 77 10.83 5.34 3.58
C ARG A 77 10.06 4.36 2.70
N LEU A 78 8.72 4.34 2.80
CA LEU A 78 7.86 3.44 2.04
C LEU A 78 7.38 4.04 0.71
N GLN A 79 7.43 5.36 0.55
CA GLN A 79 6.82 6.05 -0.60
C GLN A 79 7.39 5.60 -1.96
N ILE A 80 8.70 5.36 -2.03
CA ILE A 80 9.35 4.80 -3.23
C ILE A 80 8.79 3.39 -3.50
N ARG A 81 8.75 2.51 -2.49
CA ARG A 81 8.28 1.13 -2.67
C ARG A 81 6.80 1.06 -3.04
N LEU A 82 5.96 1.95 -2.52
CA LEU A 82 4.56 2.08 -2.89
C LEU A 82 4.40 2.51 -4.34
N THR A 83 5.24 3.46 -4.78
CA THR A 83 5.28 3.92 -6.18
C THR A 83 5.71 2.82 -7.13
N GLU A 84 6.72 2.03 -6.76
CA GLU A 84 7.17 0.87 -7.55
C GLU A 84 6.07 -0.19 -7.64
N ALA A 85 5.41 -0.52 -6.52
CA ALA A 85 4.29 -1.46 -6.52
C ALA A 85 3.13 -0.97 -7.41
N ALA A 86 2.83 0.33 -7.39
CA ALA A 86 1.80 0.92 -8.23
C ALA A 86 2.14 0.88 -9.75
N LYS A 87 3.43 0.80 -10.10
CA LYS A 87 3.93 0.80 -11.48
C LYS A 87 4.22 -0.59 -12.04
N SER A 88 4.13 -1.64 -11.22
CA SER A 88 4.55 -3.00 -11.61
C SER A 88 3.67 -3.65 -12.69
N SER A 89 2.50 -3.09 -13.00
CA SER A 89 1.57 -3.63 -13.99
C SER A 89 0.76 -2.53 -14.67
N GLN A 90 0.33 -2.80 -15.91
CA GLN A 90 -0.59 -1.93 -16.67
C GLN A 90 -2.06 -2.30 -16.47
N HIS A 91 -2.37 -3.29 -15.61
CA HIS A 91 -3.75 -3.67 -15.35
C HIS A 91 -4.56 -2.49 -14.75
N PRO A 92 -5.84 -2.29 -15.13
CA PRO A 92 -6.67 -1.21 -14.60
C PRO A 92 -6.72 -1.11 -13.08
N ALA A 93 -6.56 -2.22 -12.36
CA ALA A 93 -6.49 -2.23 -10.89
C ALA A 93 -5.26 -1.46 -10.35
N TYR A 94 -4.10 -1.67 -10.95
CA TYR A 94 -2.87 -0.97 -10.60
C TYR A 94 -2.95 0.50 -11.00
N ILE A 95 -3.56 0.80 -12.17
CA ILE A 95 -3.76 2.18 -12.63
C ILE A 95 -4.69 2.96 -11.68
N ALA A 96 -5.79 2.34 -11.23
CA ALA A 96 -6.70 2.96 -10.26
C ALA A 96 -5.99 3.24 -8.92
N PHE A 97 -5.28 2.24 -8.38
CA PHE A 97 -4.48 2.42 -7.17
C PHE A 97 -3.44 3.55 -7.33
N ARG A 98 -2.68 3.55 -8.43
CA ARG A 98 -1.67 4.56 -8.73
C ARG A 98 -2.27 5.96 -8.84
N THR A 99 -3.46 6.09 -9.42
CA THR A 99 -4.17 7.37 -9.52
C THR A 99 -4.42 7.96 -8.13
N GLY A 100 -4.93 7.14 -7.20
CA GLY A 100 -5.07 7.52 -5.80
C GLY A 100 -3.75 7.89 -5.14
N LEU A 101 -2.73 7.04 -5.33
CA LEU A 101 -1.40 7.24 -4.75
C LEU A 101 -0.77 8.57 -5.21
N ASN A 102 -0.86 8.90 -6.50
CA ASN A 102 -0.35 10.17 -7.02
C ASN A 102 -1.12 11.38 -6.45
N ARG A 103 -2.44 11.27 -6.26
CA ARG A 103 -3.25 12.34 -5.66
C ARG A 103 -2.86 12.63 -4.21
N SER A 104 -2.32 11.64 -3.48
CA SER A 104 -1.89 11.83 -2.10
C SER A 104 -0.71 12.81 -1.95
N GLY A 105 0.06 13.01 -3.01
CA GLY A 105 1.32 13.78 -2.98
C GLY A 105 2.37 13.21 -2.02
N GLY A 106 2.23 11.94 -1.61
CA GLY A 106 3.08 11.30 -0.60
C GLY A 106 4.54 11.23 -0.99
N LEU A 107 4.82 10.91 -2.27
CA LEU A 107 6.17 10.81 -2.79
C LEU A 107 6.85 12.17 -2.86
N GLU A 108 6.17 13.17 -3.42
CA GLU A 108 6.68 14.54 -3.56
C GLU A 108 6.97 15.18 -2.19
N ARG A 109 6.12 14.89 -1.19
CA ARG A 109 6.32 15.35 0.18
C ARG A 109 7.51 14.67 0.85
N ALA A 110 7.70 13.38 0.60
CA ALA A 110 8.81 12.61 1.16
C ALA A 110 10.16 12.95 0.52
N TYR A 111 10.15 13.30 -0.77
CA TYR A 111 11.33 13.58 -1.58
C TYR A 111 11.12 14.85 -2.42
N PRO A 112 11.16 16.04 -1.78
CA PRO A 112 10.99 17.29 -2.51
C PRO A 112 12.13 17.50 -3.51
N ALA A 113 11.80 18.11 -4.65
CA ALA A 113 12.81 18.48 -5.64
C ALA A 113 13.85 19.41 -4.99
N ALA A 114 15.13 19.19 -5.33
CA ALA A 114 16.20 20.06 -4.85
C ALA A 114 15.90 21.50 -5.27
N THR A 115 15.93 22.42 -4.31
CA THR A 115 15.86 23.85 -4.60
C THR A 115 17.20 24.25 -5.22
N VAL A 116 17.18 24.62 -6.50
CA VAL A 116 18.31 25.23 -7.20
C VAL A 116 18.40 26.70 -6.83
#